data_AF-W1Q2Y0-F1
#
_entry.id   AF-W1Q2Y0-F1
#
_cell.length_a   1.000
_cell.length_b   1.000
_cell.length_c   1.000
_cell.angle_alpha   90.00
_cell.angle_beta   90.00
_cell.angle_gamma   90.00
#
_symmetry.space_group_name_H-M   'P 1'
#
loop_
_entity.id
_entity.type
_entity.pdbx_description
1 polymer ?
#
loop_
_entity_poly.entity_id
_entity_poly.type
_entity_poly.pdbx_seq_one_letter_code
_entity_poly.pdbx_strand_id
1 'polypeptide(L)'
;MTYLNINLKLEELTEAVLNSDMNTLMKSLAITVFNAYMEEERHQFIQAAPHERSDQRQDYRNGYYERQWTLSIGTLKLQVPRTRSGEF
;
A
#
# COMPACT_ATOMS: atom_id res chain seq x y z
N MET A 1 18.06 4.18 -0.31
CA MET A 1 17.46 4.37 -1.65
C MET A 1 16.32 3.38 -1.76
N THR A 2 15.09 3.84 -1.57
CA THR A 2 13.89 3.00 -1.56
C THR A 2 13.50 2.64 -2.98
N TYR A 3 13.39 1.35 -3.30
CA TYR A 3 12.89 0.87 -4.58
C TYR A 3 11.45 0.41 -4.40
N LEU A 4 10.49 1.28 -4.75
CA LEU A 4 9.07 0.93 -4.74
C LEU A 4 8.74 0.14 -6.01
N ASN A 5 8.53 -1.18 -5.89
CA ASN A 5 8.16 -2.03 -7.01
C ASN A 5 6.63 -2.11 -7.12
N ILE A 6 6.06 -1.26 -7.97
CA ILE A 6 4.60 -1.17 -8.16
C ILE A 6 4.19 -2.14 -9.27
N ASN A 7 3.47 -3.21 -8.89
CA ASN A 7 2.87 -4.11 -9.86
C ASN A 7 1.43 -3.64 -10.17
N LEU A 8 1.25 -3.06 -11.36
CA LEU A 8 -0.04 -2.57 -11.83
C LEU A 8 -0.71 -3.64 -12.68
N LYS A 9 -1.95 -4.02 -12.35
CA LYS A 9 -2.78 -4.85 -13.23
C LYS A 9 -3.26 -4.03 -14.41
N LEU A 10 -2.53 -4.14 -15.52
CA LEU A 10 -2.81 -3.37 -16.74
C LEU A 10 -4.21 -3.66 -17.33
N GLU A 11 -4.73 -4.87 -17.17
CA GLU A 11 -6.07 -5.25 -17.67
C GLU A 11 -7.21 -4.41 -17.04
N GLU A 12 -7.20 -4.27 -15.70
CA GLU A 12 -8.16 -3.43 -14.97
C GLU A 12 -8.01 -1.95 -15.34
N LEU A 13 -6.78 -1.50 -15.64
CA LEU A 13 -6.52 -0.13 -16.08
C LEU A 13 -7.04 0.11 -17.51
N THR A 14 -6.85 -0.84 -18.43
CA THR A 14 -7.29 -0.72 -19.82
C THR A 14 -8.81 -0.64 -19.95
N GLU A 15 -9.55 -1.41 -19.16
CA GLU A 15 -11.02 -1.37 -19.18
C GLU A 15 -11.57 -0.03 -18.70
N ALA A 16 -10.94 0.57 -17.68
CA ALA A 16 -11.29 1.90 -17.18
C ALA A 16 -10.91 3.04 -18.15
N VAL A 17 -9.80 2.93 -18.89
CA VAL A 17 -9.44 3.87 -19.97
C VAL A 17 -10.51 3.82 -21.08
N LEU A 18 -10.88 2.61 -21.50
CA LEU A 18 -11.83 2.40 -22.59
C LEU A 18 -13.24 2.92 -22.25
N ASN A 19 -13.62 2.85 -20.97
CA ASN A 19 -14.91 3.35 -20.47
C ASN A 19 -14.92 4.84 -20.07
N SER A 20 -13.84 5.59 -20.32
CA SER A 20 -13.72 7.04 -20.07
C SER A 20 -13.92 7.51 -18.61
N ASP A 21 -13.87 6.61 -17.62
CA ASP A 21 -13.96 6.99 -16.21
C ASP A 21 -12.57 7.21 -15.61
N MET A 22 -12.00 8.38 -15.92
CA MET A 22 -10.68 8.79 -15.43
C MET A 22 -10.62 8.83 -13.88
N ASN A 23 -11.73 9.10 -13.21
CA ASN A 23 -11.77 9.11 -11.75
C ASN A 23 -11.60 7.69 -11.18
N THR A 24 -12.23 6.70 -11.79
CA THR A 24 -12.06 5.29 -11.37
C THR A 24 -10.63 4.80 -11.59
N LEU A 25 -10.01 5.21 -12.70
CA LEU A 25 -8.59 4.96 -12.97
C LEU A 25 -7.65 5.59 -11.93
N MET A 26 -7.87 6.86 -11.63
CA MET A 26 -7.06 7.55 -10.62
C MET A 26 -7.24 6.92 -9.23
N LYS A 27 -8.46 6.46 -8.89
CA LYS A 27 -8.72 5.78 -7.62
C LYS A 27 -7.95 4.47 -7.52
N SER A 28 -8.01 3.63 -8.55
CA SER A 28 -7.33 2.33 -8.52
C SER A 28 -5.82 2.51 -8.41
N LEU A 29 -5.25 3.42 -9.20
CA LEU A 29 -3.83 3.76 -9.13
C LEU A 29 -3.44 4.32 -7.76
N ALA A 30 -4.22 5.24 -7.20
CA ALA A 30 -3.96 5.78 -5.88
C ALA A 30 -3.98 4.70 -4.79
N ILE A 31 -4.97 3.79 -4.82
CA ILE A 31 -5.05 2.67 -3.87
C ILE A 31 -3.81 1.78 -3.97
N THR A 32 -3.40 1.40 -5.20
CA THR A 32 -2.23 0.56 -5.40
C THR A 32 -0.95 1.24 -4.92
N VAL A 33 -0.74 2.51 -5.28
CA VAL A 33 0.45 3.28 -4.90
C VAL A 33 0.52 3.45 -3.38
N PHE A 34 -0.57 3.89 -2.74
CA PHE A 34 -0.57 4.14 -1.29
C PHE A 34 -0.39 2.85 -0.49
N ASN A 35 -1.06 1.77 -0.86
CA ASN A 35 -0.89 0.49 -0.16
C ASN A 35 0.54 -0.03 -0.29
N ALA A 36 1.14 0.04 -1.50
CA ALA A 36 2.52 -0.38 -1.71
C ALA A 36 3.52 0.50 -0.93
N TYR A 37 3.29 1.81 -0.92
CA TYR A 37 4.14 2.75 -0.20
C TYR A 37 4.13 2.50 1.30
N MET A 38 2.95 2.38 1.92
CA MET A 38 2.83 2.10 3.35
C MET A 38 3.44 0.74 3.72
N GLU A 39 3.31 -0.28 2.87
CA GLU A 39 3.92 -1.59 3.11
C GLU A 39 5.45 -1.49 3.14
N GLU A 40 6.04 -0.70 2.24
CA GLU A 40 7.47 -0.45 2.18
C GLU A 40 7.96 0.40 3.36
N GLU A 41 7.19 1.41 3.80
CA GLU A 41 7.48 2.14 5.04
C GLU A 41 7.49 1.19 6.25
N ARG A 42 6.50 0.29 6.36
CA ARG A 42 6.49 -0.70 7.45
C ARG A 42 7.68 -1.67 7.34
N HIS A 43 8.07 -2.05 6.13
CA HIS A 43 9.23 -2.89 5.91
C HIS A 43 10.51 -2.23 6.45
N GLN A 44 10.72 -0.95 6.11
CA GLN A 44 11.87 -0.18 6.55
C GLN A 44 11.84 0.06 8.06
N PHE A 45 10.68 0.35 8.64
CA PHE A 45 10.52 0.48 10.09
C PHE A 45 10.94 -0.80 10.82
N ILE A 46 10.52 -1.96 10.34
CA ILE A 46 10.84 -3.26 10.96
C ILE A 46 12.32 -3.64 10.79
N GLN A 47 12.99 -3.18 9.73
CA GLN A 47 14.36 -3.53 9.36
C GLN A 47 14.60 -5.04 9.18
N ALA A 48 13.55 -5.77 8.81
CA ALA A 48 13.62 -7.20 8.54
C ALA A 48 12.54 -7.62 7.53
N ALA A 49 12.93 -8.49 6.60
CA ALA A 49 12.02 -9.12 5.66
C ALA A 49 11.04 -10.08 6.37
N PRO A 50 9.95 -10.50 5.69
CA PRO A 50 9.06 -11.53 6.20
C PRO A 50 9.85 -12.80 6.56
N HIS A 51 9.62 -13.31 7.78
CA HIS A 51 10.27 -14.51 8.32
C HIS A 51 11.80 -14.47 8.48
N GLU A 52 12.46 -13.36 8.15
CA GLU A 52 13.90 -13.20 8.33
C GLU A 52 14.27 -13.11 9.82
N ARG A 53 15.32 -13.82 10.23
CA ARG A 53 15.92 -13.64 11.55
C ARG A 53 17.06 -12.64 11.40
N SER A 54 16.88 -11.45 11.97
CA SER A 54 17.87 -10.37 11.95
C SER A 54 17.95 -9.79 13.35
N ASP A 55 19.18 -9.54 13.82
CA ASP A 55 19.43 -8.88 15.10
C ASP A 55 19.04 -7.39 15.07
N GLN A 56 18.87 -6.81 13.88
CA GLN A 56 18.42 -5.43 13.67
C GLN A 56 16.89 -5.28 13.66
N ARG A 57 16.13 -6.38 13.80
CA ARG A 57 14.66 -6.34 13.78
C ARG A 57 14.13 -5.46 14.92
N GLN A 58 13.39 -4.41 14.57
CA GLN A 58 12.80 -3.49 15.55
C GLN A 58 11.40 -3.91 16.00
N ASP A 59 10.60 -4.51 15.12
CA ASP A 59 9.24 -4.95 15.46
C ASP A 59 8.74 -6.11 14.56
N TYR A 60 7.47 -6.46 14.70
CA TYR A 60 6.77 -7.54 14.00
C TYR A 60 5.55 -7.02 13.25
N ARG A 61 5.28 -7.64 12.10
CA ARG A 61 4.09 -7.36 11.27
C ARG A 61 2.84 -7.85 12.01
N ASN A 62 1.78 -7.05 12.10
CA ASN A 62 0.54 -7.37 12.81
C ASN A 62 -0.71 -7.16 11.93
N GLY A 63 -0.63 -7.66 10.70
CA GLY A 63 -1.68 -7.55 9.70
C GLY A 63 -1.98 -6.11 9.30
N TYR A 64 -3.23 -5.87 8.91
CA TYR A 64 -3.71 -4.60 8.36
C TYR A 64 -5.02 -4.19 9.04
N TYR A 65 -5.36 -2.91 8.96
CA TYR A 65 -6.72 -2.43 9.19
C TYR A 65 -7.21 -1.63 7.98
N GLU A 66 -8.52 -1.63 7.76
CA GLU A 66 -9.11 -0.83 6.70
C GLU A 66 -9.34 0.60 7.15
N ARG A 67 -8.94 1.56 6.31
CA ARG A 67 -9.22 2.98 6.51
C ARG A 67 -9.77 3.59 5.24
N GLN A 68 -10.83 4.38 5.38
CA GLN A 68 -11.36 5.18 4.29
C GLN A 68 -10.66 6.54 4.26
N TRP A 69 -10.17 6.93 3.08
CA TRP A 69 -9.56 8.24 2.86
C TRP A 69 -10.23 8.94 1.68
N THR A 70 -10.86 10.08 1.95
CA THR A 70 -11.55 10.87 0.93
C THR A 70 -10.58 11.85 0.27
N LEU A 71 -10.42 11.71 -1.04
CA LEU A 71 -9.71 12.63 -1.92
C LEU A 71 -10.70 13.27 -2.91
N SER A 72 -10.24 14.23 -3.71
CA SER A 72 -11.06 14.89 -4.75
C SER A 72 -11.65 13.90 -5.76
N ILE A 73 -10.90 12.85 -6.08
CA ILE A 73 -11.34 11.77 -6.97
C ILE A 73 -12.39 10.86 -6.32
N GLY A 74 -12.56 10.89 -4.99
CA GLY A 74 -13.54 10.12 -4.22
C GLY A 74 -12.91 9.40 -3.02
N THR A 75 -13.66 8.50 -2.40
CA THR A 75 -13.21 7.74 -1.21
C THR A 75 -12.40 6.50 -1.61
N LEU A 76 -11.16 6.43 -1.13
CA LEU A 76 -10.27 5.28 -1.25
C LEU A 76 -10.42 4.38 -0.02
N LYS A 77 -10.45 3.06 -0.24
CA LYS A 77 -10.36 2.07 0.83
C LYS A 77 -8.92 1.55 0.87
N LEU A 78 -8.17 1.96 1.89
CA LEU A 78 -6.77 1.59 2.06
C LEU A 78 -6.62 0.49 3.11
N GLN A 79 -5.62 -0.37 2.90
CA GLN A 79 -5.23 -1.40 3.86
C GLN A 79 -3.96 -0.92 4.57
N VAL A 80 -4.14 -0.26 5.71
CA VAL A 80 -3.03 0.35 6.43
C VAL A 80 -2.29 -0.74 7.23
N PRO A 81 -0.98 -0.93 7.00
CA PRO A 81 -0.19 -1.91 7.72
C PRO A 81 -0.09 -1.57 9.21
N ARG A 82 0.04 -2.59 10.05
CA ARG A 82 0.29 -2.43 11.49
C ARG A 82 1.51 -3.20 11.93
N THR A 83 2.13 -2.71 12.99
CA THR A 83 3.13 -3.47 13.73
C THR A 83 2.59 -3.93 15.08
N ARG A 84 3.35 -4.76 15.79
CA ARG A 84 2.91 -5.36 17.05
C ARG A 84 2.99 -4.37 18.21
N SER A 85 3.98 -3.48 18.23
CA SER A 85 4.05 -2.40 19.23
C SER A 85 2.99 -1.34 19.00
N GLY A 86 2.56 -1.14 17.74
CA GLY A 86 1.66 -0.05 17.35
C GLY A 86 2.36 1.31 17.24
N GLU A 87 3.69 1.33 17.19
CA GLU A 87 4.51 2.54 17.01
C GLU A 87 4.68 2.93 15.54
N PHE A 88 4.13 2.13 14.62
CA PHE A 88 3.98 2.40 13.19
C PHE A 88 2.51 2.72 12.84
#